data_AF-A0A091DRM7-F1
#
_entry.id   AF-A0A091DRM7-F1
#
_cell.length_a   1.000
_cell.length_b   1.000
_cell.length_c   1.000
_cell.angle_alpha   90.00
_cell.angle_beta   90.00
_cell.angle_gamma   90.00
#
_symmetry.space_group_name_H-M   'P 1'
#
loop_
_entity.id
_entity.type
_entity.pdbx_description
1 polymer ?
#
loop_
_entity_poly.entity_id
_entity_poly.type
_entity_poly.pdbx_seq_one_letter_code
_entity_poly.pdbx_strand_id
1 'polypeptide(L)'
;MEPLKVEKFTTANRGNGLRAVAPLRPGELLFRSDPLAYTVSKGSRGVVCDRCLLGFCLAWGYEDELDSKKSSRSTSKRDSSYMVTD
;
A
#
# COMPACT_ATOMS: atom_id res chain seq x y z
N MET A 1 22.60 -16.88 -4.08
CA MET A 1 21.67 -16.40 -3.05
C MET A 1 22.27 -16.81 -1.72
N GLU A 2 22.52 -15.88 -0.81
CA GLU A 2 23.04 -16.23 0.53
C GLU A 2 22.07 -17.18 1.23
N PRO A 3 22.56 -18.18 1.99
CA PRO A 3 21.70 -19.07 2.75
C PRO A 3 20.91 -18.28 3.80
N LEU A 4 19.63 -18.62 3.95
CA LEU A 4 18.76 -17.98 4.93
C LEU A 4 19.25 -18.29 6.34
N LYS A 5 19.32 -17.24 7.17
CA LYS A 5 19.73 -17.34 8.59
C LYS A 5 18.57 -17.72 9.51
N VAL A 6 17.37 -17.83 8.95
CA VAL A 6 16.15 -18.23 9.63
C VAL A 6 15.43 -19.30 8.83
N GLU A 7 14.74 -20.20 9.53
CA GLU A 7 13.93 -21.25 8.93
C GLU A 7 12.55 -21.35 9.59
N LYS A 8 11.58 -21.87 8.84
CA LYS A 8 10.25 -22.19 9.36
C LYS A 8 10.33 -23.42 10.27
N PHE A 9 9.63 -23.41 11.40
CA PHE A 9 9.48 -24.57 12.28
C PHE A 9 8.08 -24.61 12.91
N THR A 10 7.69 -25.75 13.49
CA THR A 10 6.44 -25.88 14.25
C THR A 10 6.69 -25.61 15.74
N THR A 11 5.97 -24.62 16.29
CA THR A 11 6.03 -24.27 17.71
C THR A 11 5.21 -25.25 18.55
N ALA A 12 5.48 -25.30 19.86
CA ALA A 12 4.77 -26.19 20.78
C ALA A 12 3.26 -25.90 20.88
N ASN A 13 2.83 -24.65 20.78
CA ASN A 13 1.43 -24.25 21.05
C ASN A 13 0.91 -23.04 20.23
N ARG A 14 1.62 -22.58 19.19
CA ARG A 14 1.24 -21.37 18.40
C ARG A 14 1.25 -21.59 16.87
N GLY A 15 1.28 -22.84 16.42
CA GLY A 15 1.39 -23.17 14.99
C GLY A 15 2.81 -22.96 14.45
N ASN A 16 2.95 -22.41 13.24
CA ASN A 16 4.26 -22.19 12.62
C ASN A 16 4.98 -20.97 13.20
N GLY A 17 6.31 -21.05 13.28
CA GLY A 17 7.19 -19.94 13.67
C GLY A 17 8.46 -19.88 12.81
N LEU A 18 9.29 -18.87 13.07
CA LEU A 18 10.65 -18.75 12.53
C LEU A 18 11.66 -18.95 13.67
N ARG A 19 12.72 -19.71 13.40
CA ARG A 19 13.87 -19.88 14.32
C ARG A 19 15.18 -19.59 13.61
N ALA A 20 16.19 -19.16 14.37
CA ALA A 20 17.54 -18.94 13.85
C ALA A 20 18.23 -20.27 13.53
N VAL A 21 18.90 -20.37 12.39
CA VAL A 21 19.75 -21.53 12.03
C VAL A 21 21.22 -21.31 12.36
N ALA A 22 21.61 -20.07 12.68
CA ALA A 22 22.95 -19.67 13.07
C ALA A 22 22.89 -18.60 14.19
N PRO A 23 23.97 -18.39 14.96
CA PRO A 23 24.03 -17.29 15.92
C PRO A 23 23.82 -15.93 15.26
N LEU A 24 22.98 -15.08 15.86
CA LEU A 24 22.63 -13.76 15.34
C LEU A 24 23.28 -12.66 16.16
N ARG A 25 23.70 -11.58 15.49
CA ARG A 25 24.24 -10.37 16.14
C ARG A 25 23.20 -9.24 16.15
N PRO A 26 23.24 -8.32 17.13
CA PRO A 26 22.39 -7.13 17.11
C PRO A 26 22.61 -6.31 15.83
N GLY A 27 21.50 -5.92 15.17
CA GLY A 27 21.53 -5.17 13.90
C GLY A 27 21.67 -6.03 12.64
N GLU A 28 21.77 -7.35 12.78
CA GLU A 28 21.88 -8.25 11.63
C GLU A 28 20.56 -8.35 10.84
N LEU A 29 20.64 -8.17 9.52
CA LEU A 29 19.47 -8.30 8.63
C LEU A 29 19.12 -9.78 8.44
N LEU A 30 17.93 -10.17 8.91
CA LEU A 30 17.45 -11.56 8.85
C LEU A 30 16.66 -11.86 7.57
N PHE A 31 15.78 -10.94 7.16
CA PHE A 31 14.96 -11.06 5.96
C PHE A 31 14.45 -9.68 5.53
N ARG A 32 14.21 -9.50 4.23
CA ARG A 32 13.53 -8.34 3.65
C ARG A 32 12.53 -8.83 2.62
N SER A 33 11.35 -8.24 2.60
CA SER A 33 10.33 -8.50 1.59
C SER A 33 9.57 -7.24 1.28
N ASP A 34 9.22 -7.07 0.01
CA ASP A 34 8.14 -6.17 -0.37
C ASP A 34 6.81 -6.79 0.07
N PRO A 35 5.79 -5.97 0.37
CA PRO A 35 4.45 -6.48 0.66
C PRO A 35 3.91 -7.26 -0.53
N LEU A 36 3.18 -8.37 -0.27
CA LEU A 36 2.47 -9.09 -1.33
C LEU A 36 1.49 -8.16 -2.07
N ALA A 37 0.77 -7.36 -1.30
CA ALA A 37 -0.03 -6.24 -1.75
C ALA A 37 -0.15 -5.26 -0.57
N TYR A 38 -0.32 -3.97 -0.85
CA TYR A 38 -0.56 -2.94 0.16
C TYR A 38 -1.41 -1.81 -0.41
N THR A 39 -2.04 -1.05 0.48
CA THR A 39 -2.81 0.15 0.16
C THR A 39 -2.68 1.15 1.29
N VAL A 40 -2.86 2.44 0.99
CA VAL A 40 -2.89 3.50 2.01
C VAL A 40 -4.07 3.31 2.98
N SER A 41 -3.88 3.70 4.24
CA SER A 41 -4.95 3.71 5.24
C SER A 41 -6.01 4.76 4.92
N LYS A 42 -7.23 4.60 5.45
CA LYS A 42 -8.32 5.56 5.24
C LYS A 42 -7.94 6.99 5.69
N GLY A 43 -7.23 7.14 6.80
CA GLY A 43 -6.87 8.44 7.38
C GLY A 43 -5.72 9.14 6.66
N SER A 44 -4.93 8.41 5.87
CA SER A 44 -3.77 8.95 5.14
C SER A 44 -4.05 9.11 3.65
N ARG A 45 -5.19 8.62 3.16
CA ARG A 45 -5.57 8.71 1.75
C ARG A 45 -5.71 10.18 1.31
N GLY A 46 -4.99 10.56 0.26
CA GLY A 46 -4.91 11.95 -0.22
C GLY A 46 -3.92 12.84 0.55
N VAL A 47 -3.25 12.30 1.58
CA VAL A 47 -2.19 13.00 2.34
C VAL A 47 -0.80 12.44 1.98
N VAL A 48 -0.71 11.15 1.68
CA VAL A 48 0.54 10.48 1.25
C VAL A 48 0.38 9.87 -0.14
N CYS A 49 1.51 9.61 -0.81
CA CYS A 49 1.50 8.83 -2.05
C CYS A 49 1.12 7.37 -1.77
N ASP A 50 0.14 6.84 -2.51
CA ASP A 50 -0.33 5.45 -2.38
C ASP A 50 0.78 4.41 -2.62
N ARG A 51 1.83 4.78 -3.39
CA ARG A 51 2.98 3.91 -3.67
C ARG A 51 4.09 4.06 -2.64
N CYS A 52 4.72 5.23 -2.53
CA CYS A 52 5.89 5.36 -1.65
C CYS A 52 5.55 5.64 -0.18
N LEU A 53 4.27 5.89 0.15
CA LEU A 53 3.77 6.22 1.49
C LEU A 53 4.42 7.47 2.13
N LEU A 54 5.02 8.34 1.32
CA LEU A 54 5.61 9.61 1.75
C LEU A 54 4.60 10.77 1.59
N GLY A 55 4.58 11.69 2.56
CA GLY A 55 3.66 12.85 2.60
C GLY A 55 3.99 13.97 1.61
N PHE A 56 5.21 13.99 1.09
CA PHE A 56 5.65 14.94 0.07
C PHE A 56 6.13 14.16 -1.13
N CYS A 57 5.19 13.62 -1.91
CA CYS A 57 5.53 13.24 -3.28
C CYS A 57 5.73 14.54 -4.05
N LEU A 58 6.90 15.15 -3.93
CA LEU A 58 7.34 16.25 -4.78
C LEU A 58 7.38 15.73 -6.22
N ALA A 59 6.27 15.91 -6.94
CA ALA A 59 6.21 16.28 -8.35
C ALA A 59 7.28 15.70 -9.30
N TRP A 60 7.62 14.42 -9.24
CA TRP A 60 8.47 13.77 -10.23
C TRP A 60 7.80 12.48 -10.69
N GLY A 61 7.00 12.59 -11.76
CA GLY A 61 6.65 11.47 -12.65
C GLY A 61 5.30 10.76 -12.43
N TYR A 62 4.19 11.49 -12.40
CA TYR A 62 2.86 10.92 -12.68
C TYR A 62 2.19 11.68 -13.84
N GLU A 63 2.92 11.81 -14.94
CA GLU A 63 2.37 12.15 -16.26
C GLU A 63 2.36 10.86 -17.08
N ASP A 64 1.50 9.92 -16.71
CA ASP A 64 1.00 8.91 -17.64
C ASP A 64 -0.25 8.27 -17.01
N GLU A 65 -1.35 8.29 -17.77
CA GLU A 65 -2.62 7.60 -17.47
C GLU A 65 -3.69 8.32 -16.62
N LEU A 66 -3.80 9.66 -16.70
CA LEU A 66 -5.05 10.36 -16.32
C LEU A 66 -5.62 11.31 -17.37
N ASP A 67 -5.08 11.31 -18.59
CA ASP A 67 -5.58 12.18 -19.67
C ASP A 67 -6.77 11.59 -20.45
N SER A 68 -7.25 10.39 -20.11
CA SER A 68 -8.41 9.79 -20.80
C SER A 68 -9.78 10.10 -20.17
N LYS A 69 -9.84 10.70 -18.96
CA LYS A 69 -11.11 10.96 -18.25
C LYS A 69 -11.48 12.44 -18.07
N LYS A 70 -10.69 13.38 -18.58
CA LYS A 70 -11.01 14.82 -18.51
C LYS A 70 -11.85 15.35 -19.68
N SER A 71 -12.19 14.52 -20.67
CA SER A 71 -12.92 14.95 -21.88
C SER A 71 -14.44 15.15 -21.70
N SER A 72 -15.06 14.73 -20.59
CA SER A 72 -16.53 14.82 -20.46
C SER A 72 -17.02 15.22 -19.07
N ARG A 73 -16.69 16.43 -18.60
CA ARG A 73 -17.53 17.09 -17.60
C ARG A 73 -17.52 18.60 -17.78
N SER A 74 -17.95 19.00 -18.98
CA SER A 74 -18.44 20.36 -19.23
C SER A 74 -19.64 20.64 -18.32
N THR A 75 -19.54 21.73 -17.58
CA THR A 75 -20.58 22.37 -16.81
C THR A 75 -21.88 22.52 -17.61
N SER A 76 -22.98 21.98 -17.09
CA SER A 76 -24.30 22.55 -17.36
C SER A 76 -25.09 22.60 -16.05
N LYS A 77 -25.27 23.83 -15.54
CA LYS A 77 -26.36 24.17 -14.64
C LYS A 77 -27.66 23.72 -15.32
N ARG A 78 -28.43 22.86 -14.66
CA ARG A 78 -29.87 22.78 -14.89
C ARG A 78 -30.54 22.62 -13.53
N ASP A 79 -31.20 23.69 -13.14
CA ASP A 79 -32.34 23.65 -12.24
C ASP A 79 -33.29 22.53 -12.67
N SER A 80 -33.76 21.73 -11.71
CA SER A 80 -35.18 21.34 -11.64
C SER A 80 -35.43 20.62 -10.33
N SER A 81 -36.18 21.32 -9.50
CA SER A 81 -37.08 20.85 -8.44
C SER A 81 -37.97 19.66 -8.83
N TYR A 82 -38.66 19.11 -7.81
CA TYR A 82 -39.79 18.14 -7.78
C TYR A 82 -39.48 16.69 -8.25
N MET A 83 -39.89 15.58 -7.61
CA MET A 83 -41.06 15.28 -6.74
C MET A 83 -40.73 14.22 -5.67
N VAL A 84 -41.43 14.35 -4.53
CA VAL A 84 -41.77 13.27 -3.58
C VAL A 84 -42.72 12.29 -4.27
N THR A 85 -42.58 10.98 -4.01
CA THR A 85 -43.66 10.01 -4.22
C THR A 85 -43.68 9.02 -3.05
N ASP A 86 -44.90 8.69 -2.61
CA ASP A 86 -45.34 8.02 -1.38
C ASP A 86 -44.55 6.79 -0.88
#